data_AF-A0A8J3YVF4-F1
#
_entry.id   AF-A0A8J3YVF4-F1
#
_cell.length_a   1.000
_cell.length_b   1.000
_cell.length_c   1.000
_cell.angle_alpha   90.00
_cell.angle_beta   90.00
_cell.angle_gamma   90.00
#
_symmetry.space_group_name_H-M   'P 1'
#
loop_
_entity.id
_entity.type
_entity.pdbx_description
1 polymer ?
#
loop_
_entity_poly.entity_id
_entity_poly.type
_entity_poly.pdbx_seq_one_letter_code
_entity_poly.pdbx_strand_id
1 'polypeptide(L)'
;MRRALIAGAVVILAVALAVPLWRLNPAERRLTAHFTRAVGIFAGSDVRVLGVRVGRVVKVTPTGRTVRVDMRYDRDLRIPAGAQALVIPPSVVSDRYIQLTPAYDGGAALPDKADVPVERTAVPLEIDDVYTALDEFNTALGPTGANADGALADLVKAGRANLEGNGANLHTTLDSVSRALSTVADGRADLFGTVGNLQVLTTALAKSDQQVRVFNQQLADVATQLAAERDDLAKALHSLAIALAEVTTFVRDNREALRANVSALADITSVLARQQKAIADILDVAPLAASNLNLAYNPRSGTLDTRNDALGPYDPAAFVCALLADAVPLPQLPAECTALAQTLAAKGLPLPDQLRKLLGLAPATPPVGAAPPAGPQQPTLPGLPVDVGGALDRTLGGILRGAP
;
A
#
# COMPACT_ATOMS: atom_id res chain seq x y z
N MET A 1 -21.95 -58.37 79.84
CA MET A 1 -21.21 -57.19 80.35
C MET A 1 -19.84 -56.97 79.68
N ARG A 2 -18.93 -57.96 79.60
CA ARG A 2 -17.59 -57.76 78.99
C ARG A 2 -17.59 -57.22 77.55
N ARG A 3 -18.49 -57.67 76.67
CA ARG A 3 -18.58 -57.20 75.28
C ARG A 3 -19.03 -55.73 75.17
N ALA A 4 -19.89 -55.27 76.06
CA ALA A 4 -20.34 -53.88 76.11
C ALA A 4 -19.23 -52.94 76.63
N LEU A 5 -18.42 -53.41 77.60
CA LEU A 5 -17.26 -52.67 78.09
C LEU A 5 -16.16 -52.55 77.02
N ILE A 6 -15.91 -53.61 76.26
CA ILE A 6 -14.93 -53.59 75.15
C ILE A 6 -15.41 -52.65 74.03
N ALA A 7 -16.69 -52.69 73.66
CA ALA A 7 -17.24 -51.79 72.66
C ALA A 7 -17.17 -50.32 73.10
N GLY A 8 -17.48 -50.02 74.37
CA GLY A 8 -17.34 -48.68 74.93
C GLY A 8 -15.89 -48.19 74.93
N ALA A 9 -14.94 -49.04 75.30
CA ALA A 9 -13.51 -48.70 75.31
C ALA A 9 -12.98 -48.43 73.88
N VAL A 10 -13.41 -49.21 72.89
CA VAL A 10 -13.02 -49.00 71.48
C VAL A 10 -13.57 -47.67 70.94
N VAL A 11 -14.83 -47.33 71.26
CA VAL A 11 -15.41 -46.04 70.85
C VAL A 11 -14.69 -44.88 71.51
N ILE A 12 -14.38 -44.97 72.82
CA ILE A 12 -13.63 -43.93 73.53
C ILE A 12 -12.22 -43.78 72.94
N LEU A 13 -11.54 -44.87 72.64
CA LEU A 13 -10.20 -44.83 72.02
C LEU A 13 -10.25 -44.23 70.61
N ALA A 14 -11.26 -44.59 69.81
CA ALA A 14 -11.46 -44.05 68.48
C ALA A 14 -11.74 -42.54 68.52
N VAL A 15 -12.56 -42.07 69.46
CA VAL A 15 -12.82 -40.64 69.67
C VAL A 15 -11.56 -39.93 70.20
N ALA A 16 -10.84 -40.53 71.16
CA ALA A 16 -9.62 -39.97 71.73
C ALA A 16 -8.48 -39.84 70.71
N LEU A 17 -8.44 -40.70 69.68
CA LEU A 17 -7.49 -40.60 68.56
C LEU A 17 -7.99 -39.70 67.42
N ALA A 18 -9.30 -39.70 67.13
CA ALA A 18 -9.88 -38.89 66.06
C ALA A 18 -9.86 -37.38 66.38
N VAL A 19 -10.08 -36.99 67.63
CA VAL A 19 -10.10 -35.58 68.06
C VAL A 19 -8.75 -34.86 67.83
N PRO A 20 -7.58 -35.40 68.26
CA PRO A 20 -6.29 -34.76 67.98
C PRO A 20 -5.93 -34.81 66.49
N LEU A 21 -6.27 -35.89 65.76
CA LEU A 21 -6.09 -35.97 64.31
C LEU A 21 -6.92 -34.92 63.55
N TRP A 22 -8.11 -34.58 64.04
CA TRP A 22 -8.93 -33.53 63.43
C TRP A 22 -8.44 -32.12 63.79
N ARG A 23 -7.82 -31.96 64.97
CA ARG A 23 -7.14 -30.72 65.41
C ARG A 23 -5.81 -30.48 64.69
N LEU A 24 -5.26 -31.49 64.00
CA LEU A 24 -4.05 -31.40 63.18
C LEU A 24 -4.30 -30.82 61.79
N ASN A 25 -5.55 -30.49 61.41
CA ASN A 25 -5.77 -29.63 60.25
C ASN A 25 -5.23 -28.23 60.58
N PRO A 26 -4.16 -27.76 59.92
CA PRO A 26 -3.62 -26.44 60.19
C PRO A 26 -4.71 -25.40 59.97
N ALA A 27 -4.77 -24.41 60.87
CA ALA A 27 -5.70 -23.30 60.71
C ALA A 27 -5.33 -22.56 59.42
N GLU A 28 -6.20 -22.57 58.41
CA GLU A 28 -6.00 -21.87 57.14
C GLU A 28 -6.62 -20.46 57.22
N ARG A 29 -5.98 -19.47 56.58
CA ARG A 29 -6.57 -18.14 56.37
C ARG A 29 -7.48 -18.17 55.15
N ARG A 30 -8.52 -17.33 55.16
CA ARG A 30 -9.48 -17.19 54.06
C ARG A 30 -9.28 -15.88 53.34
N LEU A 31 -9.47 -15.91 52.03
CA LEU A 31 -9.37 -14.76 51.15
C LEU A 31 -10.47 -14.84 50.09
N THR A 32 -11.14 -13.73 49.83
CA THR A 32 -12.07 -13.61 48.69
C THR A 32 -11.48 -12.64 47.68
N ALA A 33 -11.57 -12.97 46.39
CA ALA A 33 -11.23 -12.06 45.30
C ALA A 33 -12.34 -12.04 44.25
N HIS A 34 -12.60 -10.88 43.67
CA HIS A 34 -13.61 -10.69 42.63
C HIS A 34 -12.95 -10.44 41.29
N PHE A 35 -13.18 -11.32 40.31
CA PHE A 35 -12.63 -11.18 38.97
C PHE A 35 -13.72 -10.77 37.98
N THR A 36 -13.35 -10.15 36.85
CA THR A 36 -14.28 -9.91 35.74
C THR A 36 -14.72 -11.23 35.08
N ARG A 37 -13.86 -12.25 35.10
CA ARG A 37 -14.09 -13.60 34.58
C ARG A 37 -13.22 -14.62 35.33
N ALA A 38 -13.63 -15.87 35.41
CA ALA A 38 -12.89 -16.95 36.09
C ALA A 38 -12.65 -18.16 35.17
N VAL A 39 -12.23 -17.90 33.93
CA VAL A 39 -11.98 -18.96 32.93
C VAL A 39 -10.80 -19.82 33.40
N GLY A 40 -10.99 -21.14 33.44
CA GLY A 40 -9.97 -22.10 33.86
C GLY A 40 -9.66 -22.12 35.36
N ILE A 41 -10.48 -21.49 36.20
CA ILE A 41 -10.39 -21.52 37.67
C ILE A 41 -11.57 -22.30 38.24
N PHE A 42 -11.30 -23.25 39.13
CA PHE A 42 -12.30 -24.11 39.76
C PHE A 42 -11.90 -24.47 41.20
N ALA A 43 -12.81 -25.13 41.92
CA ALA A 43 -12.52 -25.60 43.27
C ALA A 43 -11.36 -26.60 43.25
N GLY A 44 -10.27 -26.28 43.97
CA GLY A 44 -9.04 -27.05 43.95
C GLY A 44 -7.89 -26.44 43.14
N SER A 45 -8.16 -25.44 42.28
CA SER A 45 -7.10 -24.70 41.59
C SER A 45 -6.11 -24.10 42.58
N ASP A 46 -4.84 -24.02 42.17
CA ASP A 46 -3.77 -23.58 43.05
C ASP A 46 -3.84 -22.07 43.33
N VAL A 47 -3.47 -21.70 44.55
CA VAL A 47 -3.14 -20.32 44.92
C VAL A 47 -1.65 -20.27 45.19
N ARG A 48 -0.96 -19.31 44.56
CA ARG A 48 0.50 -19.23 44.54
C ARG A 48 1.03 -17.86 44.93
N VAL A 49 2.22 -17.82 45.51
CA VAL A 49 3.03 -16.61 45.76
C VAL A 49 4.40 -16.85 45.11
N LEU A 50 4.83 -15.96 44.21
CA LEU A 50 6.04 -16.14 43.39
C LEU A 50 6.10 -17.51 42.69
N GLY A 51 4.97 -18.00 42.18
CA GLY A 51 4.88 -19.31 41.53
C GLY A 51 4.91 -20.54 42.47
N VAL A 52 5.11 -20.35 43.78
CA VAL A 52 5.07 -21.43 44.78
C VAL A 52 3.65 -21.60 45.30
N ARG A 53 3.15 -22.84 45.36
CA ARG A 53 1.83 -23.16 45.90
C ARG A 53 1.76 -22.87 47.40
N VAL A 54 0.81 -22.04 47.80
CA VAL A 54 0.58 -21.63 49.20
C VAL A 54 -0.86 -21.90 49.66
N GLY A 55 -1.73 -22.29 48.74
CA GLY A 55 -3.14 -22.46 49.02
C GLY A 55 -3.90 -23.05 47.85
N ARG A 56 -5.24 -22.95 47.95
CA ARG A 56 -6.16 -23.46 46.94
C ARG A 56 -7.47 -22.69 46.92
N VAL A 57 -8.12 -22.71 45.77
CA VAL A 57 -9.49 -22.24 45.58
C VAL A 57 -10.46 -23.21 46.26
N VAL A 58 -11.41 -22.66 47.00
CA VAL A 58 -12.48 -23.38 47.69
C VAL A 58 -13.75 -23.36 46.87
N LYS A 59 -14.12 -22.20 46.34
CA LYS A 59 -15.37 -22.02 45.61
C LYS A 59 -15.25 -20.90 44.59
N VAL A 60 -15.90 -21.07 43.46
CA VAL A 60 -16.07 -20.06 42.41
C VAL A 60 -17.57 -19.82 42.27
N THR A 61 -18.01 -18.58 42.46
CA THR A 61 -19.43 -18.21 42.44
C THR A 61 -19.62 -17.02 41.49
N PRO A 62 -20.33 -17.18 40.37
CA PRO A 62 -20.73 -16.05 39.54
C PRO A 62 -21.64 -15.08 40.30
N THR A 63 -21.34 -13.79 40.22
CA THR A 63 -22.08 -12.71 40.92
C THR A 63 -22.33 -11.54 39.97
N GLY A 64 -23.41 -11.62 39.18
CA GLY A 64 -23.77 -10.58 38.22
C GLY A 64 -22.71 -10.44 37.12
N ARG A 65 -21.97 -9.32 37.12
CA ARG A 65 -20.91 -9.00 36.14
C ARG A 65 -19.50 -9.42 36.62
N THR A 66 -19.36 -9.99 37.80
CA THR A 66 -18.09 -10.45 38.35
C THR A 66 -18.20 -11.91 38.79
N VAL A 67 -17.06 -12.51 39.12
CA VAL A 67 -16.97 -13.85 39.70
C VAL A 67 -16.25 -13.75 41.03
N ARG A 68 -16.95 -14.13 42.09
CA ARG A 68 -16.40 -14.26 43.45
C ARG A 68 -15.64 -15.57 43.57
N VAL A 69 -14.36 -15.50 43.91
CA VAL A 69 -13.51 -16.66 44.17
C VAL A 69 -13.12 -16.67 45.64
N ASP A 70 -13.57 -17.69 46.37
CA ASP A 70 -13.20 -17.93 47.76
C ASP A 70 -12.00 -18.88 47.80
N MET A 71 -10.95 -18.48 48.50
CA MET A 71 -9.65 -19.14 48.59
C MET A 71 -9.24 -19.36 50.03
N ARG A 72 -8.35 -20.33 50.23
CA ARG A 72 -7.67 -20.57 51.50
C ARG A 72 -6.18 -20.72 51.29
N TYR A 73 -5.39 -20.24 52.24
CA TYR A 73 -3.93 -20.28 52.20
C TYR A 73 -3.33 -20.48 53.59
N ASP A 74 -2.06 -20.85 53.63
CA ASP A 74 -1.32 -21.12 54.85
C ASP A 74 -1.34 -19.91 55.80
N ARG A 75 -1.62 -20.13 57.09
CA ARG A 75 -1.71 -19.07 58.11
C ARG A 75 -0.38 -18.45 58.45
N ASP A 76 0.71 -19.20 58.30
CA ASP A 76 2.06 -18.73 58.59
C ASP A 76 2.57 -17.79 57.49
N LEU A 77 1.94 -17.81 56.32
CA LEU A 77 2.25 -16.89 55.23
C LEU A 77 1.59 -15.53 55.43
N ARG A 78 2.42 -14.48 55.41
CA ARG A 78 1.95 -13.10 55.35
C ARG A 78 1.82 -12.66 53.91
N ILE A 79 0.73 -11.95 53.61
CA ILE A 79 0.44 -11.37 52.31
C ILE A 79 0.25 -9.87 52.54
N PRO A 80 0.80 -8.96 51.71
CA PRO A 80 0.62 -7.52 51.89
C PRO A 80 -0.86 -7.12 51.88
N ALA A 81 -1.24 -6.12 52.67
CA ALA A 81 -2.63 -5.60 52.70
C ALA A 81 -3.08 -5.07 51.31
N GLY A 82 -2.11 -4.60 50.52
CA GLY A 82 -2.28 -4.13 49.14
C GLY A 82 -2.24 -5.22 48.07
N ALA A 83 -2.15 -6.50 48.41
CA ALA A 83 -1.93 -7.55 47.44
C ALA A 83 -3.05 -7.65 46.39
N GLN A 84 -2.63 -7.97 45.18
CA GLN A 84 -3.45 -8.24 44.01
C GLN A 84 -3.58 -9.75 43.81
N ALA A 85 -4.67 -10.16 43.16
CA ALA A 85 -4.90 -11.54 42.75
C ALA A 85 -4.97 -11.62 41.22
N LEU A 86 -4.04 -12.35 40.61
CA LEU A 86 -3.93 -12.47 39.16
C LEU A 86 -4.23 -13.91 38.74
N VAL A 87 -5.09 -14.12 37.74
CA VAL A 87 -5.24 -15.44 37.12
C VAL A 87 -4.10 -15.63 36.12
N ILE A 88 -3.29 -16.67 36.30
CA ILE A 88 -2.15 -16.96 35.42
C ILE A 88 -2.35 -18.33 34.76
N PRO A 89 -2.35 -18.40 33.42
CA PRO A 89 -2.28 -19.67 32.69
C PRO A 89 -0.83 -20.18 32.69
N PRO A 90 -0.56 -21.41 33.17
CA PRO A 90 0.76 -22.01 33.03
C PRO A 90 1.05 -22.43 31.58
N SER A 91 0.00 -22.67 30.78
CA SER A 91 0.06 -22.93 29.34
C SER A 91 -1.27 -22.54 28.68
N VAL A 92 -1.34 -22.58 27.35
CA VAL A 92 -2.55 -22.22 26.58
C VAL A 92 -3.74 -23.16 26.86
N VAL A 93 -3.49 -24.43 27.20
CA VAL A 93 -4.54 -25.47 27.31
C VAL A 93 -4.73 -25.98 28.76
N SER A 94 -3.89 -25.53 29.69
CA SER A 94 -3.90 -26.04 31.06
C SER A 94 -4.81 -25.25 32.01
N ASP A 95 -5.19 -25.91 33.09
CA ASP A 95 -5.83 -25.29 34.25
C ASP A 95 -5.02 -24.09 34.75
N ARG A 96 -5.73 -23.03 35.13
CA ARG A 96 -5.11 -21.80 35.59
C ARG A 96 -4.96 -21.80 37.11
N TYR A 97 -4.06 -20.96 37.61
CA TYR A 97 -3.87 -20.75 39.04
C TYR A 97 -4.03 -19.27 39.39
N ILE A 98 -4.25 -18.98 40.67
CA ILE A 98 -4.30 -17.61 41.17
C ILE A 98 -2.96 -17.26 41.79
N GLN A 99 -2.34 -16.20 41.31
CA GLN A 99 -1.11 -15.63 41.82
C GLN A 99 -1.44 -14.44 42.73
N LEU A 100 -1.03 -14.52 44.00
CA LEU A 100 -1.07 -13.39 44.93
C LEU A 100 0.26 -12.64 44.84
N THR A 101 0.19 -11.33 44.62
CA THR A 101 1.37 -10.48 44.36
C THR A 101 1.17 -9.08 44.94
N PRO A 102 2.22 -8.36 45.37
CA PRO A 102 3.61 -8.81 45.50
C PRO A 102 3.80 -9.78 46.68
N ALA A 103 4.99 -10.40 46.76
CA ALA A 103 5.41 -11.12 47.96
C ALA A 103 5.54 -10.14 49.15
N TYR A 104 5.41 -10.66 50.36
CA TYR A 104 5.50 -9.84 51.57
C TYR A 104 6.94 -9.46 51.87
N ASP A 105 7.23 -8.15 51.85
CA ASP A 105 8.53 -7.55 52.15
C ASP A 105 8.50 -6.65 53.40
N GLY A 106 7.31 -6.36 53.96
CA GLY A 106 7.14 -5.58 55.19
C GLY A 106 5.76 -4.91 55.28
N GLY A 107 5.53 -4.15 56.36
CA GLY A 107 4.33 -3.32 56.51
C GLY A 107 3.06 -4.05 56.95
N ALA A 108 1.89 -3.53 56.54
CA ALA A 108 0.60 -4.08 56.94
C ALA A 108 0.28 -5.37 56.17
N ALA A 109 -0.10 -6.42 56.89
CA ALA A 109 -0.53 -7.69 56.30
C ALA A 109 -2.04 -7.71 56.07
N LEU A 110 -2.46 -8.48 55.06
CA LEU A 110 -3.84 -8.73 54.74
C LEU A 110 -4.54 -9.44 55.92
N PRO A 111 -5.70 -8.93 56.39
CA PRO A 111 -6.44 -9.58 57.47
C PRO A 111 -7.06 -10.91 57.00
N ASP A 112 -7.39 -11.77 57.94
CA ASP A 112 -8.17 -12.97 57.63
C ASP A 112 -9.57 -12.58 57.10
N LYS A 113 -10.07 -13.33 56.11
CA LYS A 113 -11.32 -13.07 55.39
C LYS A 113 -11.34 -11.72 54.67
N ALA A 114 -10.17 -11.24 54.25
CA ALA A 114 -10.08 -10.06 53.41
C ALA A 114 -10.81 -10.26 52.07
N ASP A 115 -11.29 -9.14 51.54
CA ASP A 115 -11.97 -9.06 50.25
C ASP A 115 -11.10 -8.23 49.29
N VAL A 116 -10.68 -8.84 48.19
CA VAL A 116 -9.89 -8.22 47.12
C VAL A 116 -10.87 -7.77 46.04
N PRO A 117 -11.08 -6.45 45.89
CA PRO A 117 -12.03 -5.93 44.92
C PRO A 117 -11.46 -6.06 43.50
N VAL A 118 -12.32 -5.91 42.50
CA VAL A 118 -12.00 -6.21 41.09
C VAL A 118 -10.86 -5.37 40.54
N GLU A 119 -10.69 -4.14 41.04
CA GLU A 119 -9.62 -3.21 40.66
C GLU A 119 -8.23 -3.71 41.07
N ARG A 120 -8.16 -4.65 42.01
CA ARG A 120 -6.92 -5.34 42.43
C ARG A 120 -6.86 -6.77 41.93
N THR A 121 -7.63 -7.09 40.90
CA THR A 121 -7.55 -8.38 40.22
C THR A 121 -7.22 -8.22 38.76
N ALA A 122 -6.59 -9.24 38.17
CA ALA A 122 -6.38 -9.27 36.73
C ALA A 122 -6.65 -10.67 36.18
N VAL A 123 -7.12 -10.69 34.94
CA VAL A 123 -7.35 -11.88 34.13
C VAL A 123 -6.56 -11.72 32.85
N PRO A 124 -6.06 -12.82 32.26
CA PRO A 124 -5.38 -12.74 30.98
C PRO A 124 -6.35 -12.32 29.87
N LEU A 125 -5.79 -11.74 28.81
CA LEU A 125 -6.50 -11.53 27.55
C LEU A 125 -6.74 -12.90 26.89
N GLU A 126 -7.96 -13.12 26.42
CA GLU A 126 -8.33 -14.32 25.68
C GLU A 126 -8.17 -14.11 24.17
N ILE A 127 -8.08 -15.18 23.40
CA ILE A 127 -8.04 -15.13 21.94
C ILE A 127 -9.28 -14.41 21.37
N ASP A 128 -10.44 -14.63 21.97
CA ASP A 128 -11.69 -13.96 21.57
C ASP A 128 -11.64 -12.45 21.84
N ASP A 129 -10.94 -12.00 22.89
CA ASP A 129 -10.73 -10.57 23.14
C ASP A 129 -9.87 -9.96 22.01
N VAL A 130 -8.87 -10.70 21.51
CA VAL A 130 -8.03 -10.29 20.37
C VAL A 130 -8.84 -10.23 19.08
N TYR A 131 -9.65 -11.25 18.80
CA TYR A 131 -10.53 -11.24 17.62
C TYR A 131 -11.54 -10.11 17.68
N THR A 132 -12.13 -9.85 18.85
CA THR A 132 -13.07 -8.75 19.05
C THR A 132 -12.38 -7.41 18.80
N ALA A 133 -11.17 -7.21 19.32
CA ALA A 133 -10.40 -5.98 19.08
C ALA A 133 -10.04 -5.80 17.59
N LEU A 134 -9.69 -6.89 16.89
CA LEU A 134 -9.43 -6.86 15.45
C LEU A 134 -10.68 -6.56 14.63
N ASP A 135 -11.82 -7.12 15.01
CA ASP A 135 -13.11 -6.88 14.36
C ASP A 135 -13.59 -5.44 14.59
N GLU A 136 -13.45 -4.92 15.80
CA GLU A 136 -13.78 -3.54 16.15
C GLU A 136 -12.86 -2.55 15.39
N PHE A 137 -11.58 -2.88 15.25
CA PHE A 137 -10.64 -2.14 14.41
C PHE A 137 -11.03 -2.16 12.93
N ASN A 138 -11.33 -3.34 12.38
CA ASN A 138 -11.77 -3.48 10.99
C ASN A 138 -13.09 -2.74 10.73
N THR A 139 -14.01 -2.78 11.68
CA THR A 139 -15.28 -2.04 11.63
C THR A 139 -15.02 -0.54 11.67
N ALA A 140 -14.14 -0.08 12.56
CA ALA A 140 -13.77 1.33 12.67
C ALA A 140 -13.09 1.87 11.41
N LEU A 141 -12.27 1.07 10.73
CA LEU A 141 -11.64 1.46 9.44
C LEU A 141 -12.51 1.19 8.22
N GLY A 142 -13.54 0.36 8.37
CA GLY A 142 -14.45 -0.02 7.32
C GLY A 142 -15.42 1.08 6.90
N PRO A 143 -16.23 0.83 5.86
CA PRO A 143 -17.16 1.80 5.27
C PRO A 143 -18.33 2.18 6.20
N THR A 144 -18.47 1.53 7.35
CA THR A 144 -19.49 1.79 8.36
C THR A 144 -18.92 2.45 9.63
N GLY A 145 -17.59 2.57 9.75
CA GLY A 145 -16.90 3.14 10.91
C GLY A 145 -16.44 4.59 10.72
N ALA A 146 -15.30 4.94 11.30
CA ALA A 146 -14.69 6.28 11.20
C ALA A 146 -14.35 6.70 9.75
N ASN A 147 -14.24 5.72 8.85
CA ASN A 147 -13.98 5.90 7.43
C ASN A 147 -15.25 5.94 6.56
N ALA A 148 -16.45 5.88 7.16
CA ALA A 148 -17.72 5.92 6.42
C ALA A 148 -17.87 7.17 5.53
N ASP A 149 -17.40 8.32 6.02
CA ASP A 149 -17.26 9.59 5.28
C ASP A 149 -15.78 9.99 5.14
N GLY A 150 -14.89 9.00 5.10
CA GLY A 150 -13.45 9.19 5.01
C GLY A 150 -12.95 9.15 3.56
N ALA A 151 -11.72 9.61 3.36
CA ALA A 151 -11.13 9.76 2.03
C ALA A 151 -11.11 8.46 1.19
N LEU A 152 -11.07 7.28 1.84
CA LEU A 152 -11.15 6.00 1.14
C LEU A 152 -12.59 5.70 0.67
N ALA A 153 -13.61 5.98 1.48
CA ALA A 153 -15.00 5.84 1.07
C ALA A 153 -15.35 6.85 -0.03
N ASP A 154 -14.85 8.08 0.06
CA ASP A 154 -14.98 9.10 -0.98
C ASP A 154 -14.24 8.70 -2.27
N LEU A 155 -13.04 8.10 -2.17
CA LEU A 155 -12.31 7.55 -3.31
C LEU A 155 -13.07 6.39 -3.97
N VAL A 156 -13.64 5.48 -3.19
CA VAL A 156 -14.44 4.36 -3.72
C VAL A 156 -15.75 4.88 -4.34
N LYS A 157 -16.38 5.89 -3.74
CA LYS A 157 -17.60 6.53 -4.24
C LYS A 157 -17.33 7.33 -5.52
N ALA A 158 -16.23 8.08 -5.57
CA ALA A 158 -15.76 8.78 -6.76
C ALA A 158 -15.32 7.81 -7.84
N GLY A 159 -14.60 6.74 -7.49
CA GLY A 159 -14.22 5.67 -8.41
C GLY A 159 -15.45 5.00 -9.02
N ARG A 160 -16.44 4.64 -8.20
CA ARG A 160 -17.74 4.19 -8.68
C ARG A 160 -18.40 5.23 -9.59
N ALA A 161 -18.58 6.48 -9.15
CA ALA A 161 -19.24 7.50 -9.97
C ALA A 161 -18.55 7.77 -11.32
N ASN A 162 -17.22 7.63 -11.40
CA ASN A 162 -16.46 7.80 -12.63
C ASN A 162 -16.44 6.56 -13.53
N LEU A 163 -16.54 5.36 -12.95
CA LEU A 163 -16.49 4.08 -13.68
C LEU A 163 -17.88 3.51 -14.01
N GLU A 164 -18.89 3.86 -13.23
CA GLU A 164 -20.29 3.45 -13.40
C GLU A 164 -20.85 4.13 -14.67
N GLY A 165 -21.23 3.31 -15.66
CA GLY A 165 -21.62 3.77 -17.01
C GLY A 165 -20.50 3.84 -18.04
N ASN A 166 -19.22 3.82 -17.63
CA ASN A 166 -18.06 3.85 -18.54
C ASN A 166 -17.40 2.49 -18.80
N GLY A 167 -17.90 1.41 -18.17
CA GLY A 167 -17.33 0.05 -18.29
C GLY A 167 -17.29 -0.49 -19.73
N ALA A 168 -18.27 -0.16 -20.56
CA ALA A 168 -18.27 -0.54 -21.97
C ALA A 168 -17.14 0.15 -22.75
N ASN A 169 -16.94 1.45 -22.53
CA ASN A 169 -15.86 2.21 -23.17
C ASN A 169 -14.48 1.71 -22.72
N LEU A 170 -14.30 1.44 -21.43
CA LEU A 170 -13.05 0.86 -20.90
C LEU A 170 -12.80 -0.54 -21.48
N HIS A 171 -13.82 -1.38 -21.57
CA HIS A 171 -13.72 -2.69 -22.21
C HIS A 171 -13.30 -2.55 -23.68
N THR A 172 -13.91 -1.65 -24.44
CA THR A 172 -13.55 -1.40 -25.85
C THR A 172 -12.12 -0.88 -26.00
N THR A 173 -11.65 -0.02 -25.10
CA THR A 173 -10.26 0.47 -25.09
C THR A 173 -9.27 -0.66 -24.78
N LEU A 174 -9.55 -1.45 -23.73
CA LEU A 174 -8.71 -2.58 -23.34
C LEU A 174 -8.70 -3.69 -24.42
N ASP A 175 -9.83 -3.95 -25.05
CA ASP A 175 -9.94 -4.91 -26.16
C ASP A 175 -9.19 -4.41 -27.40
N SER A 176 -9.25 -3.11 -27.71
CA SER A 176 -8.46 -2.50 -28.79
C SER A 176 -6.94 -2.57 -28.53
N VAL A 177 -6.52 -2.34 -27.29
CA VAL A 177 -5.11 -2.49 -26.86
C VAL A 177 -4.70 -3.96 -26.87
N SER A 178 -5.54 -4.86 -26.38
CA SER A 178 -5.30 -6.31 -26.40
C SER A 178 -5.14 -6.79 -27.83
N ARG A 179 -6.02 -6.39 -28.75
CA ARG A 179 -5.91 -6.75 -30.17
C ARG A 179 -4.64 -6.17 -30.82
N ALA A 180 -4.24 -4.95 -30.46
CA ALA A 180 -2.97 -4.38 -30.90
C ALA A 180 -1.75 -5.17 -30.38
N LEU A 181 -1.80 -5.66 -29.13
CA LEU A 181 -0.74 -6.46 -28.51
C LEU A 181 -0.75 -7.93 -29.00
N SER A 182 -1.91 -8.53 -29.24
CA SER A 182 -2.06 -9.88 -29.81
C SER A 182 -1.56 -9.96 -31.25
N THR A 183 -1.79 -8.89 -32.03
CA THR A 183 -1.25 -8.75 -33.40
C THR A 183 0.29 -8.69 -33.41
N VAL A 184 0.91 -8.31 -32.28
CA VAL A 184 2.37 -8.32 -32.07
C VAL A 184 2.87 -9.68 -31.53
N ALA A 185 2.00 -10.47 -30.89
CA ALA A 185 2.37 -11.70 -30.18
C ALA A 185 2.17 -13.00 -31.00
N ASP A 186 1.20 -13.06 -31.92
CA ASP A 186 0.83 -14.30 -32.66
C ASP A 186 1.79 -14.70 -33.80
N GLY A 187 3.02 -14.17 -33.77
CA GLY A 187 4.06 -14.42 -34.78
C GLY A 187 5.05 -15.56 -34.48
N ARG A 188 4.77 -16.51 -33.58
CA ARG A 188 5.69 -17.64 -33.28
C ARG A 188 4.92 -18.94 -32.98
N ALA A 189 5.04 -19.91 -33.88
CA ALA A 189 4.36 -21.20 -33.86
C ALA A 189 4.94 -22.23 -32.87
N ASP A 190 4.06 -23.15 -32.46
CA ASP A 190 4.19 -24.63 -32.39
C ASP A 190 5.46 -25.27 -31.81
N LEU A 191 5.32 -26.26 -30.90
CA LEU A 191 6.27 -27.38 -30.68
C LEU A 191 5.69 -28.47 -29.74
N PHE A 192 5.57 -29.67 -30.32
CA PHE A 192 5.16 -30.99 -29.84
C PHE A 192 5.61 -31.46 -28.45
N GLY A 193 4.88 -32.45 -27.89
CA GLY A 193 5.50 -33.41 -26.95
C GLY A 193 4.62 -34.24 -26.03
N THR A 194 3.46 -34.74 -26.49
CA THR A 194 2.68 -35.71 -25.70
C THR A 194 3.17 -37.12 -26.02
N VAL A 195 3.93 -37.77 -25.13
CA VAL A 195 3.85 -39.20 -24.72
C VAL A 195 4.92 -39.42 -23.65
N GLY A 196 4.54 -39.40 -22.36
CA GLY A 196 5.44 -39.72 -21.24
C GLY A 196 4.74 -40.02 -19.91
N ASN A 197 3.42 -40.16 -19.89
CA ASN A 197 2.62 -40.06 -18.66
C ASN A 197 2.37 -41.37 -17.91
N LEU A 198 2.79 -42.53 -18.40
CA LEU A 198 2.50 -43.80 -17.70
C LEU A 198 3.60 -44.28 -16.74
N GLN A 199 4.78 -43.66 -16.75
CA GLN A 199 5.86 -43.94 -15.78
C GLN A 199 5.87 -42.97 -14.58
N VAL A 200 5.18 -41.82 -14.72
CA VAL A 200 5.05 -40.80 -13.68
C VAL A 200 4.13 -41.26 -12.55
N LEU A 201 3.07 -42.01 -12.87
CA LEU A 201 2.06 -42.41 -11.88
C LEU A 201 2.60 -43.43 -10.85
N THR A 202 3.43 -44.37 -11.30
CA THR A 202 4.07 -45.38 -10.43
C THR A 202 5.22 -44.80 -9.61
N THR A 203 5.93 -43.79 -10.12
CA THR A 203 6.98 -43.07 -9.38
C THR A 203 6.38 -42.09 -8.36
N ALA A 204 5.24 -41.47 -8.67
CA ALA A 204 4.52 -40.58 -7.75
C ALA A 204 4.00 -41.32 -6.50
N LEU A 205 3.58 -42.58 -6.65
CA LEU A 205 3.02 -43.37 -5.55
C LEU A 205 4.08 -43.85 -4.54
N ALA A 206 5.31 -44.13 -4.99
CA ALA A 206 6.43 -44.47 -4.11
C ALA A 206 7.09 -43.23 -3.44
N LYS A 207 6.99 -42.05 -4.08
CA LYS A 207 7.52 -40.77 -3.53
C LYS A 207 6.65 -40.18 -2.42
N SER A 208 5.33 -40.45 -2.47
CA SER A 208 4.34 -39.98 -1.51
C SER A 208 4.65 -40.41 -0.08
N ASP A 209 5.11 -41.65 0.13
CA ASP A 209 5.32 -42.21 1.46
C ASP A 209 6.56 -41.62 2.19
N GLN A 210 7.60 -41.30 1.43
CA GLN A 210 8.78 -40.59 1.94
C GLN A 210 8.48 -39.10 2.15
N GLN A 211 7.62 -38.51 1.31
CA GLN A 211 7.15 -37.13 1.47
C GLN A 211 6.27 -36.94 2.70
N VAL A 212 5.43 -37.91 3.06
CA VAL A 212 4.62 -37.86 4.30
C VAL A 212 5.51 -37.89 5.55
N ARG A 213 6.58 -38.70 5.57
CA ARG A 213 7.53 -38.71 6.70
C ARG A 213 8.31 -37.41 6.82
N VAL A 214 8.84 -36.90 5.71
CA VAL A 214 9.55 -35.61 5.68
C VAL A 214 8.62 -34.46 6.08
N PHE A 215 7.37 -34.46 5.62
CA PHE A 215 6.36 -33.47 5.99
C PHE A 215 6.05 -33.46 7.49
N ASN A 216 5.87 -34.65 8.10
CA ASN A 216 5.65 -34.75 9.55
C ASN A 216 6.86 -34.29 10.36
N GLN A 217 8.09 -34.59 9.89
CA GLN A 217 9.32 -34.11 10.51
C GLN A 217 9.40 -32.57 10.44
N GLN A 218 9.14 -32.00 9.26
CA GLN A 218 9.13 -30.55 9.04
C GLN A 218 8.05 -29.85 9.87
N LEU A 219 6.88 -30.47 10.06
CA LEU A 219 5.83 -29.96 10.95
C LEU A 219 6.28 -29.92 12.41
N ALA A 220 6.98 -30.96 12.87
CA ALA A 220 7.52 -31.01 14.22
C ALA A 220 8.63 -29.96 14.43
N ASP A 221 9.52 -29.78 13.45
CA ASP A 221 10.59 -28.78 13.49
C ASP A 221 10.01 -27.36 13.48
N VAL A 222 9.03 -27.07 12.62
CA VAL A 222 8.32 -25.79 12.58
C VAL A 222 7.58 -25.52 13.89
N ALA A 223 6.91 -26.52 14.46
CA ALA A 223 6.21 -26.36 15.74
C ALA A 223 7.20 -26.06 16.89
N THR A 224 8.37 -26.69 16.88
CA THR A 224 9.43 -26.47 17.88
C THR A 224 10.06 -25.09 17.73
N GLN A 225 10.32 -24.66 16.51
CA GLN A 225 10.87 -23.34 16.21
C GLN A 225 9.87 -22.22 16.55
N LEU A 226 8.59 -22.39 16.21
CA LEU A 226 7.52 -21.46 16.58
C LEU A 226 7.34 -21.36 18.11
N ALA A 227 7.51 -22.48 18.83
CA ALA A 227 7.45 -22.48 20.29
C ALA A 227 8.66 -21.78 20.94
N ALA A 228 9.83 -21.81 20.29
CA ALA A 228 11.04 -21.11 20.70
C ALA A 228 10.96 -19.60 20.38
N GLU A 229 10.34 -19.24 19.26
CA GLU A 229 10.20 -17.84 18.80
C GLU A 229 8.93 -17.15 19.31
N ARG A 230 8.10 -17.81 20.14
CA ARG A 230 6.83 -17.27 20.67
C ARG A 230 6.97 -15.89 21.31
N ASP A 231 8.08 -15.65 22.01
CA ASP A 231 8.33 -14.41 22.74
C ASP A 231 8.72 -13.29 21.76
N ASP A 232 9.38 -13.63 20.65
CA ASP A 232 9.71 -12.68 19.59
C ASP A 232 8.52 -12.39 18.68
N LEU A 233 7.65 -13.38 18.43
CA LEU A 233 6.35 -13.16 17.80
C LEU A 233 5.46 -12.24 18.66
N ALA A 234 5.42 -12.44 19.97
CA ALA A 234 4.67 -11.57 20.89
C ALA A 234 5.21 -10.12 20.86
N LYS A 235 6.53 -9.93 20.85
CA LYS A 235 7.15 -8.60 20.69
C LYS A 235 6.85 -7.98 19.32
N ALA A 236 6.88 -8.76 18.26
CA ALA A 236 6.57 -8.29 16.91
C ALA A 236 5.11 -7.84 16.80
N LEU A 237 4.17 -8.63 17.36
CA LEU A 237 2.76 -8.27 17.43
C LEU A 237 2.51 -7.03 18.30
N HIS A 238 3.21 -6.89 19.42
CA HIS A 238 3.14 -5.70 20.26
C HIS A 238 3.66 -4.45 19.53
N SER A 239 4.80 -4.58 18.84
CA SER A 239 5.38 -3.48 18.06
C SER A 239 4.48 -3.09 16.88
N LEU A 240 3.85 -4.08 16.23
CA LEU A 240 2.85 -3.85 15.19
C LEU A 240 1.63 -3.11 15.75
N ALA A 241 1.13 -3.47 16.94
CA ALA A 241 0.01 -2.79 17.57
C ALA A 241 0.33 -1.32 17.88
N ILE A 242 1.55 -1.02 18.34
CA ILE A 242 2.03 0.35 18.55
C ILE A 242 2.09 1.11 17.21
N ALA A 243 2.73 0.54 16.20
CA ALA A 243 2.86 1.17 14.89
C ALA A 243 1.48 1.45 14.24
N LEU A 244 0.53 0.52 14.39
CA LEU A 244 -0.84 0.70 13.92
C LEU A 244 -1.57 1.81 14.69
N ALA A 245 -1.37 1.91 16.01
CA ALA A 245 -1.92 3.00 16.81
C ALA A 245 -1.35 4.36 16.40
N GLU A 246 -0.05 4.43 16.09
CA GLU A 246 0.62 5.63 15.56
C GLU A 246 0.06 6.03 14.19
N VAL A 247 -0.09 5.09 13.26
CA VAL A 247 -0.69 5.34 11.94
C VAL A 247 -2.14 5.82 12.09
N THR A 248 -2.91 5.19 12.97
CA THR A 248 -4.30 5.58 13.23
C THR A 248 -4.39 7.00 13.79
N THR A 249 -3.49 7.34 14.72
CA THR A 249 -3.38 8.68 15.30
C THR A 249 -2.97 9.70 14.25
N PHE A 250 -1.96 9.39 13.45
CA PHE A 250 -1.51 10.23 12.34
C PHE A 250 -2.65 10.52 11.34
N VAL A 251 -3.38 9.48 10.91
CA VAL A 251 -4.51 9.63 9.99
C VAL A 251 -5.63 10.46 10.62
N ARG A 252 -5.94 10.24 11.90
CA ARG A 252 -6.96 11.00 12.62
C ARG A 252 -6.59 12.48 12.72
N ASP A 253 -5.35 12.75 13.12
CA ASP A 253 -4.87 14.12 13.35
C ASP A 253 -4.68 14.89 12.04
N ASN A 254 -4.42 14.20 10.91
CA ASN A 254 -4.26 14.79 9.58
C ASN A 254 -5.49 14.63 8.67
N ARG A 255 -6.63 14.20 9.22
CA ARG A 255 -7.85 13.87 8.46
C ARG A 255 -8.33 15.02 7.56
N GLU A 256 -8.28 16.25 8.05
CA GLU A 256 -8.70 17.44 7.29
C GLU A 256 -7.78 17.71 6.11
N ALA A 257 -6.46 17.69 6.33
CA ALA A 257 -5.47 17.87 5.27
C ALA A 257 -5.56 16.75 4.22
N LEU A 258 -5.73 15.50 4.65
CA LEU A 258 -5.90 14.36 3.75
C LEU A 258 -7.15 14.51 2.89
N ARG A 259 -8.28 14.92 3.47
CA ARG A 259 -9.52 15.19 2.71
C ARG A 259 -9.35 16.33 1.71
N ALA A 260 -8.75 17.43 2.14
CA ALA A 260 -8.51 18.58 1.26
C ALA A 260 -7.65 18.18 0.06
N ASN A 261 -6.57 17.41 0.29
CA ASN A 261 -5.69 16.94 -0.78
C ASN A 261 -6.39 15.95 -1.72
N VAL A 262 -7.17 15.00 -1.20
CA VAL A 262 -7.90 14.04 -2.03
C VAL A 262 -9.00 14.74 -2.84
N SER A 263 -9.70 15.70 -2.25
CA SER A 263 -10.69 16.52 -2.96
C SER A 263 -10.04 17.32 -4.09
N ALA A 264 -8.92 18.00 -3.81
CA ALA A 264 -8.20 18.76 -4.82
C ALA A 264 -7.69 17.87 -5.96
N LEU A 265 -7.20 16.67 -5.64
CA LEU A 265 -6.80 15.69 -6.65
C LEU A 265 -7.99 15.22 -7.50
N ALA A 266 -9.12 14.90 -6.86
CA ALA A 266 -10.34 14.51 -7.56
C ALA A 266 -10.85 15.63 -8.48
N ASP A 267 -10.79 16.88 -8.04
CA ASP A 267 -11.17 18.04 -8.85
C ASP A 267 -10.28 18.16 -10.09
N ILE A 268 -8.95 18.09 -9.92
CA ILE A 268 -7.99 18.13 -11.03
C ILE A 268 -8.23 16.98 -12.00
N THR A 269 -8.34 15.75 -11.51
CA THR A 269 -8.60 14.58 -12.36
C THR A 269 -9.93 14.70 -13.09
N SER A 270 -10.96 15.28 -12.46
CA SER A 270 -12.27 15.51 -13.10
C SER A 270 -12.18 16.55 -14.22
N VAL A 271 -11.38 17.60 -14.05
CA VAL A 271 -11.11 18.59 -15.11
C VAL A 271 -10.38 17.91 -16.27
N LEU A 272 -9.33 17.13 -16.00
CA LEU A 272 -8.61 16.39 -17.05
C LEU A 272 -9.52 15.41 -17.79
N ALA A 273 -10.38 14.68 -17.09
CA ALA A 273 -11.33 13.75 -17.69
C ALA A 273 -12.37 14.47 -18.57
N ARG A 274 -12.97 15.57 -18.06
CA ARG A 274 -13.89 16.40 -18.87
C ARG A 274 -13.21 16.99 -20.10
N GLN A 275 -11.93 17.34 -19.98
CA GLN A 275 -11.14 17.98 -21.02
C GLN A 275 -10.33 17.00 -21.89
N GLN A 276 -10.55 15.69 -21.72
CA GLN A 276 -9.84 14.63 -22.46
C GLN A 276 -9.88 14.86 -23.97
N LYS A 277 -11.05 15.23 -24.50
CA LYS A 277 -11.20 15.53 -25.94
C LYS A 277 -10.35 16.73 -26.36
N ALA A 278 -10.33 17.81 -25.59
CA ALA A 278 -9.53 18.98 -25.97
C ALA A 278 -8.02 18.71 -25.84
N ILE A 279 -7.60 17.86 -24.89
CA ILE A 279 -6.21 17.40 -24.78
C ILE A 279 -5.84 16.57 -26.02
N ALA A 280 -6.71 15.64 -26.43
CA ALA A 280 -6.51 14.86 -27.66
C ALA A 280 -6.46 15.77 -28.90
N ASP A 281 -7.39 16.72 -29.02
CA ASP A 281 -7.43 17.68 -30.13
C ASP A 281 -6.13 18.51 -30.15
N ILE A 282 -5.65 19.01 -29.00
CA ILE A 282 -4.37 19.75 -28.89
C ILE A 282 -3.20 18.87 -29.34
N LEU A 283 -3.12 17.61 -28.90
CA LEU A 283 -2.04 16.71 -29.29
C LEU A 283 -2.07 16.37 -30.79
N ASP A 284 -3.24 16.35 -31.41
CA ASP A 284 -3.41 16.18 -32.85
C ASP A 284 -2.97 17.42 -33.64
N VAL A 285 -3.37 18.63 -33.23
CA VAL A 285 -3.04 19.87 -33.98
C VAL A 285 -1.73 20.52 -33.59
N ALA A 286 -1.16 20.25 -32.41
CA ALA A 286 0.09 20.88 -31.95
C ALA A 286 1.29 20.68 -32.89
N PRO A 287 1.54 19.48 -33.45
CA PRO A 287 2.64 19.29 -34.40
C PRO A 287 2.47 20.15 -35.66
N LEU A 288 1.24 20.25 -36.18
CA LEU A 288 0.94 21.09 -37.34
C LEU A 288 1.10 22.57 -37.02
N ALA A 289 0.61 23.02 -35.87
CA ALA A 289 0.77 24.40 -35.41
C ALA A 289 2.25 24.77 -35.23
N ALA A 290 3.06 23.89 -34.62
CA ALA A 290 4.50 24.09 -34.45
C ALA A 290 5.23 24.12 -35.79
N SER A 291 4.86 23.23 -36.73
CA SER A 291 5.41 23.22 -38.09
C SER A 291 5.11 24.54 -38.83
N ASN A 292 3.85 25.00 -38.77
CA ASN A 292 3.45 26.25 -39.40
C ASN A 292 4.14 27.47 -38.77
N LEU A 293 4.32 27.48 -37.44
CA LEU A 293 5.07 28.53 -36.75
C LEU A 293 6.53 28.57 -37.18
N ASN A 294 7.16 27.40 -37.31
CA ASN A 294 8.54 27.28 -37.79
C ASN A 294 8.67 27.75 -39.25
N LEU A 295 7.68 27.45 -40.10
CA LEU A 295 7.65 27.92 -41.49
C LEU A 295 7.38 29.42 -41.60
N ALA A 296 6.63 30.00 -40.67
CA ALA A 296 6.38 31.44 -40.62
C ALA A 296 7.57 32.21 -40.04
N TYR A 297 8.48 31.58 -39.29
CA TYR A 297 9.60 32.31 -38.68
C TYR A 297 10.65 32.73 -39.73
N ASN A 298 10.91 34.03 -39.80
CA ASN A 298 11.91 34.62 -40.66
C ASN A 298 13.20 34.92 -39.88
N PRO A 299 14.27 34.12 -40.08
CA PRO A 299 15.51 34.28 -39.32
C PRO A 299 16.29 35.55 -39.67
N ARG A 300 15.98 36.23 -40.79
CA ARG A 300 16.66 37.47 -41.19
C ARG A 300 16.15 38.69 -40.43
N SER A 301 14.84 38.76 -40.21
CA SER A 301 14.16 39.86 -39.52
C SER A 301 13.83 39.53 -38.05
N GLY A 302 13.89 38.25 -37.66
CA GLY A 302 13.43 37.80 -36.34
C GLY A 302 11.90 37.94 -36.17
N THR A 303 11.15 38.01 -37.28
CA THR A 303 9.69 38.17 -37.30
C THR A 303 8.99 36.87 -37.68
N LEU A 304 7.67 36.82 -37.46
CA LEU A 304 6.81 35.81 -38.08
C LEU A 304 6.25 36.43 -39.35
N ASP A 305 6.57 35.85 -40.50
CA ASP A 305 6.06 36.25 -41.79
C ASP A 305 4.56 35.94 -41.84
N THR A 306 3.74 36.98 -41.86
CA THR A 306 2.28 36.88 -41.97
C THR A 306 1.79 37.42 -43.30
N ARG A 307 0.59 37.02 -43.73
CA ARG A 307 -0.06 37.58 -44.93
C ARG A 307 -0.25 39.11 -44.89
N ASN A 308 -0.17 39.72 -43.70
CA ASN A 308 -0.29 41.17 -43.51
C ASN A 308 1.05 41.90 -43.50
N ASP A 309 2.16 41.21 -43.81
CA ASP A 309 3.46 41.84 -44.02
C ASP A 309 3.48 42.54 -45.38
N ALA A 310 2.62 43.54 -45.54
CA ALA A 310 2.60 44.47 -46.67
C ALA A 310 3.93 45.24 -46.79
N LEU A 311 4.73 45.20 -45.73
CA LEU A 311 6.06 45.77 -45.61
C LEU A 311 6.94 44.67 -44.98
N GLY A 312 7.52 43.80 -45.81
CA GLY A 312 8.74 43.08 -45.40
C GLY A 312 9.85 44.08 -44.98
N PRO A 313 11.12 43.67 -44.80
CA PRO A 313 12.20 44.59 -44.39
C PRO A 313 12.58 45.66 -45.45
N TYR A 314 11.66 46.00 -46.35
CA TYR A 314 11.81 46.97 -47.41
C TYR A 314 11.23 48.31 -46.97
N ASP A 315 12.07 49.34 -47.03
CA ASP A 315 11.65 50.74 -47.01
C ASP A 315 10.53 50.94 -48.07
N PRO A 316 9.39 51.56 -47.73
CA PRO A 316 8.32 51.84 -48.70
C PRO A 316 8.83 52.58 -49.94
N ALA A 317 9.88 53.40 -49.83
CA ALA A 317 10.52 54.03 -50.99
C ALA A 317 11.22 52.99 -51.90
N ALA A 318 11.90 52.00 -51.31
CA ALA A 318 12.57 50.93 -52.04
C ALA A 318 11.56 50.00 -52.73
N PHE A 319 10.41 49.74 -52.09
CA PHE A 319 9.32 48.98 -52.69
C PHE A 319 8.72 49.69 -53.91
N VAL A 320 8.37 50.98 -53.78
CA VAL A 320 7.83 51.78 -54.89
C VAL A 320 8.83 51.87 -56.04
N CYS A 321 10.12 52.09 -55.75
CA CYS A 321 11.15 52.12 -56.77
C CYS A 321 11.41 50.77 -57.44
N ALA A 322 11.30 49.66 -56.71
CA ALA A 322 11.38 48.32 -57.29
C ALA A 322 10.19 48.04 -58.23
N LEU A 323 8.98 48.47 -57.85
CA LEU A 323 7.78 48.35 -58.68
C LEU A 323 7.90 49.19 -59.96
N LEU A 324 8.37 50.43 -59.85
CA LEU A 324 8.60 51.31 -61.00
C LEU A 324 9.67 50.74 -61.94
N ALA A 325 10.76 50.18 -61.40
CA ALA A 325 11.83 49.57 -62.20
C ALA A 325 11.37 48.37 -63.03
N ASP A 326 10.27 47.72 -62.63
CA ASP A 326 9.65 46.61 -63.38
C ASP A 326 8.59 47.10 -64.38
N ALA A 327 7.91 48.20 -64.05
CA ALA A 327 6.81 48.75 -64.84
C ALA A 327 7.25 49.71 -65.96
N VAL A 328 8.40 50.38 -65.84
CA VAL A 328 8.86 51.38 -66.83
C VAL A 328 10.27 51.09 -67.37
N PRO A 329 10.56 51.45 -68.65
CA PRO A 329 11.91 51.39 -69.20
C PRO A 329 12.89 52.26 -68.40
N LEU A 330 14.16 51.83 -68.28
CA LEU A 330 15.22 52.55 -67.54
C LEU A 330 15.32 54.06 -67.78
N PRO A 331 15.16 54.59 -69.02
CA PRO A 331 15.24 56.03 -69.26
C PRO A 331 14.08 56.84 -68.64
N GLN A 332 12.98 56.18 -68.28
CA GLN A 332 11.78 56.80 -67.69
C GLN A 332 11.73 56.62 -66.18
N LEU A 333 12.74 55.96 -65.60
CA LEU A 333 12.81 55.75 -64.16
C LEU A 333 13.25 57.04 -63.45
N PRO A 334 12.57 57.46 -62.37
CA PRO A 334 13.00 58.61 -61.58
C PRO A 334 14.44 58.43 -61.06
N ALA A 335 15.25 59.49 -61.13
CA ALA A 335 16.65 59.46 -60.72
C ALA A 335 16.80 59.13 -59.22
N GLU A 336 15.78 59.46 -58.43
CA GLU A 336 15.66 59.16 -57.00
C GLU A 336 15.71 57.66 -56.73
N CYS A 337 15.15 56.83 -57.62
CA CYS A 337 15.18 55.37 -57.47
C CYS A 337 16.57 54.79 -57.67
N THR A 338 17.35 55.35 -58.60
CA THR A 338 18.75 54.99 -58.79
C THR A 338 19.61 55.46 -57.61
N ALA A 339 19.37 56.69 -57.11
CA ALA A 339 20.08 57.23 -55.95
C ALA A 339 19.77 56.44 -54.67
N LEU A 340 18.51 56.03 -54.47
CA LEU A 340 18.10 55.18 -53.37
C LEU A 340 18.79 53.82 -53.45
N ALA A 341 18.81 53.19 -54.63
CA ALA A 341 19.50 51.93 -54.83
C ALA A 341 20.99 52.03 -54.47
N GLN A 342 21.69 53.08 -54.92
CA GLN A 342 23.09 53.33 -54.59
C GLN A 342 23.31 53.53 -53.09
N THR A 343 22.43 54.29 -52.43
CA THR A 343 22.53 54.60 -51.00
C THR A 343 22.35 53.35 -50.16
N LEU A 344 21.36 52.53 -50.47
CA LEU A 344 21.09 51.26 -49.79
C LEU A 344 22.25 50.27 -49.99
N ALA A 345 22.77 50.15 -51.22
CA ALA A 345 23.92 49.30 -51.52
C ALA A 345 25.18 49.75 -50.77
N ALA A 346 25.46 51.06 -50.73
CA ALA A 346 26.60 51.62 -50.01
C ALA A 346 26.52 51.43 -48.48
N LYS A 347 25.30 51.35 -47.93
CA LYS A 347 25.06 51.11 -46.50
C LYS A 347 24.95 49.62 -46.13
N GLY A 348 25.08 48.71 -47.10
CA GLY A 348 24.91 47.27 -46.87
C GLY A 348 23.49 46.88 -46.46
N LEU A 349 22.50 47.71 -46.80
CA LEU A 349 21.09 47.48 -46.47
C LEU A 349 20.44 46.53 -47.48
N PRO A 350 19.36 45.83 -47.10
CA PRO A 350 18.66 44.92 -47.99
C PRO A 350 18.16 45.65 -49.25
N LEU A 351 18.52 45.09 -50.41
CA LEU A 351 18.20 45.66 -51.72
C LEU A 351 17.35 44.66 -52.53
N PRO A 352 16.12 45.01 -52.96
CA PRO A 352 15.33 44.22 -53.88
C PRO A 352 16.10 43.90 -55.18
N ASP A 353 15.81 42.76 -55.79
CA ASP A 353 16.50 42.31 -57.01
C ASP A 353 16.29 43.26 -58.20
N GLN A 354 15.13 43.89 -58.27
CA GLN A 354 14.81 44.92 -59.25
C GLN A 354 15.77 46.11 -59.15
N LEU A 355 16.09 46.54 -57.92
CA LEU A 355 17.05 47.64 -57.68
C LEU A 355 18.51 47.16 -57.79
N ARG A 356 18.82 45.90 -57.49
CA ARG A 356 20.14 45.30 -57.77
C ARG A 356 20.45 45.32 -59.25
N LYS A 357 19.46 45.00 -60.09
CA LYS A 357 19.58 45.03 -61.56
C LYS A 357 19.93 46.42 -62.09
N LEU A 358 19.39 47.49 -61.49
CA LEU A 358 19.75 48.88 -61.84
C LEU A 358 21.23 49.17 -61.61
N LEU A 359 21.83 48.54 -60.60
CA LEU A 359 23.24 48.68 -60.24
C LEU A 359 24.16 47.65 -60.92
N GLY A 360 23.61 46.78 -61.78
CA GLY A 360 24.36 45.67 -62.38
C GLY A 360 24.82 44.60 -61.37
N LEU A 361 24.20 44.54 -60.20
CA LEU A 361 24.51 43.55 -59.17
C LEU A 361 23.80 42.23 -59.46
N ALA A 362 24.43 41.12 -59.10
CA ALA A 362 23.78 39.81 -59.15
C ALA A 362 22.53 39.79 -58.24
N PRO A 363 21.47 39.03 -58.62
CA PRO A 363 20.31 38.83 -57.75
C PRO A 363 20.78 38.30 -56.40
N ALA A 364 20.08 38.70 -55.34
CA ALA A 364 20.39 38.25 -54.00
C ALA A 364 20.34 36.72 -53.97
N THR A 365 21.45 36.09 -53.62
CA THR A 365 21.43 34.65 -53.36
C THR A 365 20.49 34.40 -52.19
N PRO A 366 19.48 33.52 -52.34
CA PRO A 366 18.73 33.07 -51.18
C PRO A 366 19.74 32.47 -50.19
N PRO A 367 19.56 32.70 -48.88
CA PRO A 367 20.48 32.12 -47.91
C PRO A 367 20.35 30.60 -48.05
N VAL A 368 21.49 29.91 -48.20
CA VAL A 368 21.55 28.44 -48.17
C VAL A 368 21.11 28.01 -46.78
N GLY A 369 19.82 27.70 -46.64
CA GLY A 369 19.22 27.47 -45.33
C GLY A 369 17.71 27.33 -45.36
N ALA A 370 17.17 26.70 -46.41
CA ALA A 370 15.90 25.97 -46.41
C ALA A 370 15.69 25.41 -47.81
N ALA A 371 16.34 24.29 -48.14
CA ALA A 371 15.57 23.33 -48.92
C ALA A 371 14.32 23.06 -48.06
N PRO A 372 13.09 23.17 -48.58
CA PRO A 372 11.95 22.67 -47.83
C PRO A 372 12.33 21.25 -47.42
N PRO A 373 12.17 20.82 -46.15
CA PRO A 373 12.05 19.39 -45.94
C PRO A 373 10.95 18.97 -46.92
N ALA A 374 11.22 17.94 -47.73
CA ALA A 374 10.20 17.38 -48.60
C ALA A 374 8.89 17.38 -47.80
N GLY A 375 7.88 18.17 -48.23
CA GLY A 375 6.61 18.26 -47.51
C GLY A 375 6.16 16.85 -47.22
N PRO A 376 5.52 16.56 -46.06
CA PRO A 376 5.35 15.20 -45.55
C PRO A 376 5.01 14.29 -46.72
N GLN A 377 6.00 13.49 -47.14
CA GLN A 377 5.74 12.46 -48.11
C GLN A 377 4.68 11.63 -47.39
N GLN A 378 3.45 11.63 -47.92
CA GLN A 378 2.59 10.47 -47.71
C GLN A 378 3.53 9.28 -47.98
N PRO A 379 3.72 8.36 -47.04
CA PRO A 379 4.51 7.18 -47.34
C PRO A 379 3.71 6.43 -48.40
N THR A 380 4.02 6.69 -49.66
CA THR A 380 3.73 5.78 -50.75
C THR A 380 4.51 4.54 -50.39
N LEU A 381 3.78 3.52 -49.93
CA LEU A 381 4.26 2.15 -49.84
C LEU A 381 5.05 1.84 -51.12
N PRO A 382 6.39 1.72 -51.09
CA PRO A 382 7.11 1.20 -52.22
C PRO A 382 6.84 -0.30 -52.20
N GLY A 383 6.19 -0.80 -53.24
CA GLY A 383 5.96 -2.22 -53.40
C GLY A 383 7.25 -3.00 -53.17
N LEU A 384 7.18 -4.01 -52.31
CA LEU A 384 8.00 -5.18 -52.49
C LEU A 384 7.48 -5.88 -53.75
N PRO A 385 8.33 -6.09 -54.77
CA PRO A 385 8.16 -7.22 -55.65
C PRO A 385 8.22 -8.48 -54.79
N VAL A 386 7.39 -9.42 -55.21
CA VAL A 386 7.37 -10.80 -54.77
C VAL A 386 8.79 -11.38 -54.73
N ASP A 387 9.01 -12.23 -53.73
CA ASP A 387 9.87 -13.42 -53.70
C ASP A 387 11.15 -13.49 -52.83
N VAL A 388 11.04 -14.46 -51.91
CA VAL A 388 12.00 -15.36 -51.24
C VAL A 388 13.41 -14.90 -50.82
N GLY A 389 13.66 -14.99 -49.51
CA GLY A 389 14.86 -15.62 -48.98
C GLY A 389 15.87 -14.71 -48.26
N GLY A 390 16.20 -15.07 -47.02
CA GLY A 390 17.44 -14.62 -46.36
C GLY A 390 17.26 -14.04 -44.96
N ALA A 391 17.62 -14.82 -43.95
CA ALA A 391 17.48 -14.53 -42.53
C ALA A 391 18.41 -13.40 -42.04
N LEU A 392 17.90 -12.50 -41.18
CA LEU A 392 18.72 -11.71 -40.25
C LEU A 392 18.08 -11.73 -38.85
N ASP A 393 18.91 -12.12 -37.89
CA ASP A 393 18.64 -12.56 -36.53
C ASP A 393 17.96 -11.47 -35.65
N ARG A 394 16.92 -11.86 -34.91
CA ARG A 394 16.08 -10.98 -34.07
C ARG A 394 16.06 -11.44 -32.62
N THR A 395 17.20 -11.82 -32.07
CA THR A 395 17.36 -12.00 -30.62
C THR A 395 17.73 -10.68 -29.93
N LEU A 396 17.33 -10.55 -28.66
CA LEU A 396 17.54 -9.39 -27.77
C LEU A 396 19.02 -8.94 -27.68
N GLY A 397 19.97 -9.81 -28.03
CA GLY A 397 21.40 -9.49 -28.04
C GLY A 397 21.83 -8.49 -29.13
N GLY A 398 21.08 -8.37 -30.23
CA GLY A 398 21.40 -7.42 -31.31
C GLY A 398 20.98 -5.97 -30.99
N ILE A 399 19.95 -5.80 -30.15
CA ILE A 399 19.36 -4.48 -29.86
C ILE A 399 20.10 -3.76 -28.71
N LEU A 400 20.73 -4.50 -27.79
CA LEU A 400 21.36 -3.93 -26.59
C LEU A 400 22.79 -3.38 -26.80
N ARG A 401 23.34 -3.40 -28.02
CA ARG A 401 24.63 -2.77 -28.32
C ARG A 401 24.42 -1.44 -29.02
N GLY A 402 24.24 -0.37 -28.24
CA GLY A 402 24.20 0.97 -28.82
C GLY A 402 23.81 2.09 -27.87
N ALA A 403 24.31 2.09 -26.64
CA ALA A 403 24.34 3.29 -25.79
C ALA A 403 25.81 3.61 -25.48
N PRO A 404 26.32 4.82 -25.77
CA PRO A 404 27.40 5.37 -24.97
C PRO A 404 26.91 5.73 -23.56
#